data_AF-A0A9D0RCS5-F1
#
_entry.id   AF-A0A9D0RCS5-F1
#
_cell.length_a   1.000
_cell.length_b   1.000
_cell.length_c   1.000
_cell.angle_alpha   90.00
_cell.angle_beta   90.00
_cell.angle_gamma   90.00
#
_symmetry.space_group_name_H-M   'P 1'
#
loop_
_entity.id
_entity.type
_entity.pdbx_description
1 polymer ?
#
loop_
_entity_poly.entity_id
_entity_poly.type
_entity_poly.pdbx_seq_one_letter_code
_entity_poly.pdbx_strand_id
1 'polypeptide(L)'
;MQKSHKNSRMRDAAMRREQALNMAMKRKEEYLGARVPRELKDRVIARAKEQGIPVSILIRNVLEDAFGIAPGRQQSGSPSTSQTAPSTERQARFPSVLGWETITLNRPIPCSACGVQQAVGSKATLGVALPGEQHVVLCNQCKERF
;
A
#
# COMPACT_ATOMS: atom_id res chain seq x y z
N MET A 1 -45.37 4.12 32.57
CA MET A 1 -44.34 3.09 32.82
C MET A 1 -43.65 2.51 31.56
N GLN A 2 -43.98 2.95 30.33
CA GLN A 2 -43.44 2.35 29.09
C GLN A 2 -42.00 2.77 28.70
N LYS A 3 -41.46 3.89 29.22
CA LYS A 3 -40.12 4.39 28.86
C LYS A 3 -38.97 3.52 29.41
N SER A 4 -39.18 2.83 30.53
CA SER A 4 -38.12 2.04 31.21
C SER A 4 -37.75 0.75 30.46
N HIS A 5 -38.74 0.05 29.90
CA HIS A 5 -38.52 -1.17 29.11
C HIS A 5 -37.80 -0.91 27.78
N LYS A 6 -38.01 0.27 27.18
CA LYS A 6 -37.37 0.66 25.92
C LYS A 6 -35.86 0.94 26.11
N ASN A 7 -35.49 1.53 27.25
CA ASN A 7 -34.09 1.79 27.61
C ASN A 7 -33.30 0.51 27.92
N SER A 8 -33.93 -0.47 28.56
CA SER A 8 -33.29 -1.77 28.87
C SER A 8 -32.91 -2.51 27.57
N ARG A 9 -33.85 -2.61 26.63
CA ARG A 9 -33.62 -3.27 25.33
C ARG A 9 -32.53 -2.60 24.48
N MET A 10 -32.40 -1.27 24.58
CA MET A 10 -31.34 -0.52 23.87
C MET A 10 -29.95 -0.80 24.44
N ARG A 11 -29.83 -0.95 25.78
CA ARG A 11 -28.57 -1.31 26.43
C ARG A 11 -28.12 -2.72 26.09
N ASP A 12 -29.05 -3.68 26.05
CA ASP A 12 -28.75 -5.06 25.65
C ASP A 12 -28.26 -5.15 24.20
N ALA A 13 -28.87 -4.36 23.30
CA ALA A 13 -28.44 -4.29 21.90
C ALA A 13 -27.03 -3.67 21.76
N ALA A 14 -26.72 -2.62 22.52
CA ALA A 14 -25.39 -2.01 22.54
C ALA A 14 -24.32 -2.98 23.07
N MET A 15 -24.62 -3.69 24.17
CA MET A 15 -23.71 -4.66 24.79
C MET A 15 -23.42 -5.85 23.86
N ARG A 16 -24.44 -6.36 23.15
CA ARG A 16 -24.23 -7.41 22.13
C ARG A 16 -23.39 -6.93 20.95
N ARG A 17 -23.56 -5.68 20.52
CA ARG A 17 -22.75 -5.08 19.43
C ARG A 17 -21.29 -4.96 19.85
N GLU A 18 -21.05 -4.51 21.08
CA GLU A 18 -19.70 -4.42 21.64
C GLU A 18 -19.04 -5.78 21.77
N GLN A 19 -19.77 -6.79 22.29
CA GLN A 19 -19.29 -8.17 22.33
C GLN A 19 -18.95 -8.74 20.95
N ALA A 20 -19.78 -8.46 19.94
CA ALA A 20 -19.55 -8.90 18.57
C ALA A 20 -18.30 -8.26 17.95
N LEU A 21 -18.08 -6.95 18.20
CA LEU A 21 -16.86 -6.25 17.78
C LEU A 21 -15.62 -6.82 18.46
N ASN A 22 -15.71 -7.09 19.77
CA ASN A 22 -14.61 -7.63 20.56
C ASN A 22 -14.26 -9.07 20.13
N MET A 23 -15.26 -9.92 19.85
CA MET A 23 -15.03 -11.23 19.25
C MET A 23 -14.42 -11.14 17.84
N ALA A 24 -14.85 -10.18 17.03
CA ALA A 24 -14.29 -9.98 15.70
C ALA A 24 -12.83 -9.50 15.75
N MET A 25 -12.47 -8.67 16.74
CA MET A 25 -11.08 -8.30 17.00
C MET A 25 -10.24 -9.48 17.47
N LYS A 26 -10.74 -10.27 18.44
CA LYS A 26 -10.06 -11.47 18.95
C LYS A 26 -9.78 -12.51 17.86
N ARG A 27 -10.73 -12.73 16.93
CA ARG A 27 -10.53 -13.62 15.76
C ARG A 27 -9.45 -13.11 14.81
N LYS A 28 -9.27 -11.79 14.69
CA LYS A 28 -8.22 -11.19 13.86
C LYS A 28 -6.84 -11.22 14.51
N GLU A 29 -6.79 -11.29 15.85
CA GLU A 29 -5.53 -11.44 16.61
C GLU A 29 -4.97 -12.86 16.56
N GLU A 30 -5.83 -13.87 16.31
CA GLU A 30 -5.45 -15.29 16.18
C GLU A 30 -4.85 -15.61 14.79
N TYR A 31 -3.88 -14.82 14.34
CA TYR A 31 -3.33 -14.86 12.97
C TYR A 31 -1.85 -15.24 12.92
N LEU A 32 -1.43 -16.20 13.75
CA LEU A 32 -0.17 -16.90 13.59
C LEU A 32 -0.48 -18.37 13.29
N GLY A 33 -0.80 -18.67 12.02
CA GLY A 33 -0.90 -20.05 11.52
C GLY A 33 0.47 -20.76 11.46
N ALA A 34 1.55 -20.05 11.78
CA ALA A 34 2.90 -20.56 11.87
C ALA A 34 3.28 -20.94 13.30
N ARG A 35 4.16 -21.94 13.47
CA ARG A 35 4.77 -22.25 14.76
C ARG A 35 5.71 -21.13 15.15
N VAL A 36 5.30 -20.31 16.12
CA VAL A 36 6.09 -19.20 16.67
C VAL A 36 6.31 -19.44 18.16
N PRO A 37 7.56 -19.34 18.68
CA PRO A 37 7.82 -19.40 20.11
C PRO A 37 6.97 -18.39 20.89
N ARG A 38 6.52 -18.75 22.10
CA ARG A 38 5.64 -17.90 22.93
C ARG A 38 6.24 -16.52 23.18
N GLU A 39 7.52 -16.47 23.53
CA GLU A 39 8.24 -15.23 23.77
C GLU A 39 8.20 -14.28 22.56
N LEU A 40 8.40 -14.81 21.35
CA LEU A 40 8.35 -14.02 20.13
C LEU A 40 6.93 -13.51 19.86
N LYS A 41 5.91 -14.34 20.10
CA LYS A 41 4.50 -13.94 19.99
C LYS A 41 4.19 -12.78 20.93
N ASP A 42 4.62 -12.85 22.18
CA ASP A 42 4.36 -11.82 23.19
C ASP A 42 5.03 -10.49 22.80
N ARG A 43 6.27 -10.55 22.30
CA ARG A 43 6.98 -9.36 21.77
C ARG A 43 6.25 -8.71 20.60
N VAL A 44 5.72 -9.51 19.66
CA VAL A 44 4.97 -8.99 18.51
C VAL A 44 3.67 -8.31 18.97
N ILE A 45 2.95 -8.89 19.93
CA ILE A 45 1.72 -8.29 20.48
C ILE A 45 2.03 -6.97 21.18
N ALA A 46 3.07 -6.93 22.01
CA ALA A 46 3.48 -5.72 22.71
C ALA A 46 3.84 -4.59 21.72
N ARG A 47 4.60 -4.92 20.68
CA ARG A 47 5.00 -3.96 19.65
C ARG A 47 3.82 -3.43 18.83
N ALA A 48 2.86 -4.29 18.51
CA ALA A 48 1.65 -3.89 17.79
C ALA A 48 0.80 -2.91 18.62
N LYS A 49 0.67 -3.17 19.93
CA LYS A 49 -0.04 -2.29 20.87
C LYS A 49 0.64 -0.93 21.00
N GLU A 50 1.97 -0.91 21.12
CA GLU A 50 2.74 0.33 21.19
C GLU A 50 2.56 1.20 19.93
N GLN A 51 2.45 0.58 18.76
CA GLN A 51 2.21 1.27 17.49
C GLN A 51 0.72 1.57 17.22
N GLY A 52 -0.20 1.11 18.07
CA GLY A 52 -1.64 1.30 17.89
C GLY A 52 -2.22 0.60 16.65
N ILE A 53 -1.56 -0.45 16.14
CA ILE A 53 -1.99 -1.20 14.95
C ILE A 53 -2.33 -2.66 15.29
N PRO A 54 -3.20 -3.32 14.51
CA PRO A 54 -3.45 -4.74 14.69
C PRO A 54 -2.19 -5.58 14.44
N VAL A 55 -2.04 -6.68 15.19
CA VAL A 55 -0.91 -7.62 15.09
C VAL A 55 -0.69 -8.12 13.66
N SER A 56 -1.76 -8.43 12.93
CA SER A 56 -1.67 -8.87 11.52
C SER A 56 -1.10 -7.81 10.58
N ILE A 57 -1.33 -6.51 10.86
CA ILE A 57 -0.76 -5.40 10.09
C ILE A 57 0.73 -5.25 10.41
N LEU A 58 1.11 -5.38 11.68
CA LEU A 58 2.52 -5.37 12.06
C LEU A 58 3.30 -6.50 11.37
N ILE A 59 2.77 -7.73 11.40
CA ILE A 59 3.40 -8.89 10.77
C ILE A 59 3.56 -8.66 9.26
N ARG A 60 2.50 -8.20 8.60
CA ARG A 60 2.55 -7.83 7.18
C ARG A 60 3.67 -6.82 6.90
N ASN A 61 3.69 -5.69 7.62
CA ASN A 61 4.67 -4.62 7.39
C ASN A 61 6.11 -5.11 7.59
N VAL A 62 6.35 -5.93 8.61
CA VAL A 62 7.69 -6.48 8.89
C VAL A 62 8.13 -7.46 7.80
N LEU A 63 7.22 -8.30 7.30
CA LEU A 63 7.54 -9.20 6.19
C LEU A 63 7.77 -8.42 4.89
N GLU A 64 6.92 -7.43 4.59
CA GLU A 64 7.09 -6.53 3.45
C GLU A 64 8.44 -5.81 3.50
N ASP A 65 8.85 -5.29 4.66
CA ASP A 65 10.16 -4.65 4.87
C ASP A 65 11.33 -5.65 4.72
N ALA A 66 11.24 -6.82 5.38
CA ALA A 66 12.30 -7.84 5.33
C ALA A 66 12.55 -8.40 3.93
N PHE A 67 11.52 -8.44 3.08
CA PHE A 67 11.61 -8.90 1.70
C PHE A 67 11.72 -7.75 0.68
N GLY A 68 11.80 -6.49 1.12
CA GLY A 68 11.83 -5.33 0.22
C GLY A 68 10.54 -5.14 -0.61
N ILE A 69 9.45 -5.81 -0.23
CA ILE A 69 8.13 -5.72 -0.84
C ILE A 69 7.36 -4.58 -0.17
N ALA A 70 7.91 -3.36 -0.19
CA ALA A 70 7.22 -2.24 0.44
C ALA A 70 6.10 -1.71 -0.49
N PRO A 71 4.81 -1.71 -0.10
CA PRO A 71 3.81 -0.91 -0.79
C PRO A 71 4.05 0.56 -0.46
N GLY A 72 4.82 1.24 -1.30
CA GLY A 72 4.83 2.71 -1.45
C GLY A 72 4.64 3.54 -0.18
N ARG A 73 5.32 3.22 0.92
CA ARG A 73 5.32 4.07 2.11
C ARG A 73 6.35 5.17 1.89
N GLN A 74 5.88 6.30 1.38
CA GLN A 74 6.65 7.54 1.32
C GLN A 74 7.10 7.90 2.74
N GLN A 75 8.35 7.60 3.08
CA GLN A 75 9.04 8.33 4.13
C GLN A 75 9.63 9.57 3.47
N SER A 76 8.97 10.69 3.69
CA SER A 76 9.51 12.02 3.42
C SER A 76 10.75 12.22 4.30
N GLY A 77 11.92 11.98 3.73
CA GLY A 77 13.22 12.21 4.36
C GLY A 77 14.31 12.24 3.30
N SER A 78 14.81 13.43 3.02
CA SER A 78 15.80 13.77 1.98
C SER A 78 17.18 13.11 2.17
N PRO A 79 18.09 13.21 1.17
CA PRO A 79 18.92 12.11 0.71
C PRO A 79 20.32 12.09 1.32
N SER A 80 20.96 10.92 1.31
CA SER A 80 22.39 10.75 0.98
C SER A 80 22.79 9.29 1.15
N THR A 81 23.21 8.63 0.09
CA THR A 81 24.64 8.35 -0.14
C THR A 81 24.83 7.69 -1.49
N SER A 82 25.71 8.32 -2.27
CA SER A 82 26.26 7.85 -3.52
C SER A 82 26.92 6.48 -3.35
N GLN A 83 26.65 5.56 -4.26
CA GLN A 83 27.63 4.55 -4.66
C GLN A 83 27.73 4.52 -6.18
N THR A 84 28.96 4.74 -6.61
CA THR A 84 29.44 4.79 -7.98
C THR A 84 30.06 3.44 -8.34
N ALA A 85 29.60 2.80 -9.41
CA ALA A 85 30.39 1.88 -10.24
C ALA A 85 29.69 1.67 -11.62
N PRO A 86 30.43 1.32 -12.70
CA PRO A 86 30.23 1.99 -13.99
C PRO A 86 29.64 1.15 -15.15
N SER A 87 28.87 1.86 -16.00
CA SER A 87 28.69 1.75 -17.46
C SER A 87 28.40 0.38 -18.13
N THR A 88 27.19 0.17 -18.65
CA THR A 88 26.83 0.22 -20.11
C THR A 88 25.39 -0.26 -20.30
N GLU A 89 24.45 0.38 -19.61
CA GLU A 89 23.03 0.30 -19.98
C GLU A 89 22.61 1.75 -20.10
N ARG A 90 22.13 2.13 -21.28
CA ARG A 90 21.55 3.45 -21.55
C ARG A 90 20.58 3.73 -20.40
N GLN A 91 21.00 4.56 -19.42
CA GLN A 91 20.33 4.69 -18.12
C GLN A 91 18.84 4.68 -18.35
N ALA A 92 18.19 3.58 -17.99
CA ALA A 92 16.79 3.39 -18.32
C ALA A 92 16.05 4.51 -17.61
N ARG A 93 15.60 5.51 -18.38
CA ARG A 93 15.01 6.74 -17.86
C ARG A 93 13.78 6.45 -17.00
N PHE A 94 13.21 5.25 -17.16
CA PHE A 94 12.22 4.63 -16.29
C PHE A 94 12.66 3.18 -16.00
N PRO A 95 13.47 2.93 -14.95
CA PRO A 95 14.03 1.61 -14.67
C PRO A 95 12.97 0.59 -14.20
N SER A 96 11.83 1.08 -13.72
CA SER A 96 10.67 0.27 -13.30
C SER A 96 9.79 -0.20 -14.47
N VAL A 97 10.03 0.27 -15.69
CA VAL A 97 9.15 -0.04 -16.83
C VAL A 97 9.67 -1.28 -17.57
N LEU A 98 8.91 -2.36 -17.50
CA LEU A 98 9.18 -3.62 -18.21
C LEU A 98 8.83 -3.54 -19.70
N GLY A 99 7.85 -2.72 -20.05
CA GLY A 99 7.35 -2.61 -21.41
C GLY A 99 6.39 -1.45 -21.60
N TRP A 100 5.95 -1.25 -22.84
CA TRP A 100 5.11 -0.12 -23.22
C TRP A 100 3.83 -0.61 -23.91
N GLU A 101 2.69 -0.08 -23.48
CA GLU A 101 1.38 -0.33 -24.08
C GLU A 101 0.71 0.99 -24.47
N THR A 102 0.01 1.02 -25.60
CA THR A 102 -0.76 2.20 -26.00
C THR A 102 -2.16 2.13 -25.41
N ILE A 103 -2.54 3.17 -24.67
CA ILE A 103 -3.84 3.29 -24.01
C ILE A 103 -4.58 4.54 -24.48
N THR A 104 -5.90 4.53 -24.32
CA THR A 104 -6.75 5.72 -24.47
C THR A 104 -7.10 6.24 -23.09
N LEU A 105 -6.82 7.52 -22.82
CA LEU A 105 -7.01 8.10 -21.50
C LEU A 105 -8.49 8.41 -21.20
N ASN A 106 -8.98 7.99 -20.03
CA ASN A 106 -10.31 8.38 -19.53
C ASN A 106 -10.27 9.62 -18.61
N ARG A 107 -9.06 10.09 -18.26
CA ARG A 107 -8.84 11.25 -17.37
C ARG A 107 -7.62 12.03 -17.85
N PRO A 108 -7.54 13.35 -17.58
CA PRO A 108 -6.35 14.11 -17.91
C PRO A 108 -5.19 13.69 -16.99
N ILE A 109 -4.05 13.34 -17.56
CA ILE A 109 -2.86 12.88 -16.84
C ILE A 109 -1.63 13.61 -17.39
N PRO A 110 -0.70 14.12 -16.56
CA PRO A 110 0.52 14.74 -17.05
C PRO A 110 1.50 13.69 -17.58
N CYS A 111 2.22 14.02 -18.65
CA CYS A 111 3.31 13.19 -19.16
C CYS A 111 4.45 13.13 -18.13
N SER A 112 4.92 11.93 -17.76
CA SER A 112 6.01 11.72 -16.81
C SER A 112 7.37 12.26 -17.29
N ALA A 113 7.53 12.54 -18.60
CA ALA A 113 8.78 13.08 -19.16
C ALA A 113 8.77 14.60 -19.35
N CYS A 114 7.69 15.18 -19.89
CA CYS A 114 7.62 16.62 -20.20
C CYS A 114 6.62 17.41 -19.37
N GLY A 115 5.83 16.75 -18.52
CA GLY A 115 4.81 17.39 -17.67
C GLY A 115 3.55 17.85 -18.39
N VAL A 116 3.51 17.82 -19.73
CA VAL A 116 2.34 18.28 -20.51
C VAL A 116 1.11 17.43 -20.18
N GLN A 117 0.02 18.11 -19.84
CA GLN A 117 -1.28 17.49 -19.57
C GLN A 117 -1.84 16.83 -20.83
N GLN A 118 -2.04 15.51 -20.79
CA GLN A 118 -2.72 14.79 -21.86
C GLN A 118 -4.24 14.90 -21.68
N ALA A 119 -4.97 15.10 -22.78
CA ALA A 119 -6.42 15.27 -22.74
C ALA A 119 -7.15 13.92 -22.61
N VAL A 120 -8.39 13.96 -22.13
CA VAL A 120 -9.29 12.81 -22.16
C VAL A 120 -9.52 12.37 -23.61
N GLY A 121 -9.54 11.07 -23.87
CA GLY A 121 -9.70 10.48 -25.20
C GLY A 121 -8.42 10.48 -26.04
N SER A 122 -7.35 11.13 -25.60
CA SER A 122 -6.07 11.09 -26.31
C SER A 122 -5.36 9.73 -26.13
N LYS A 123 -4.57 9.34 -27.14
CA LYS A 123 -3.69 8.18 -27.05
C LYS A 123 -2.42 8.56 -26.27
N ALA A 124 -2.06 7.73 -25.31
CA ALA A 124 -0.83 7.85 -24.54
C ALA A 124 -0.15 6.48 -24.41
N THR A 125 1.13 6.46 -24.04
CA THR A 125 1.85 5.21 -23.81
C THR A 125 2.01 4.97 -22.31
N LEU A 126 1.49 3.85 -21.83
CA LEU A 126 1.61 3.39 -20.46
C LEU A 126 2.82 2.47 -20.32
N GLY A 127 3.67 2.75 -19.34
CA GLY A 127 4.72 1.85 -18.90
C GLY A 127 4.12 0.75 -18.03
N VAL A 128 4.23 -0.49 -18.49
CA VAL A 128 3.89 -1.68 -17.71
C VAL A 128 5.02 -1.90 -16.71
N ALA A 129 4.70 -1.82 -15.42
CA ALA A 129 5.65 -1.95 -14.33
C ALA A 129 5.30 -3.16 -13.46
N LEU A 130 6.20 -3.57 -12.57
CA LEU A 130 5.88 -4.65 -11.62
C LEU A 130 4.74 -4.23 -10.70
N PRO A 131 3.92 -5.17 -10.19
CA PRO A 131 2.87 -4.85 -9.24
C PRO A 131 3.42 -4.06 -8.04
N GLY A 132 2.87 -2.86 -7.82
CA GLY A 132 3.29 -1.95 -6.74
C GLY A 132 4.24 -0.83 -7.17
N GLU A 133 4.77 -0.87 -8.40
CA GLU A 133 5.58 0.21 -8.96
C GLU A 133 4.72 1.33 -9.57
N GLN A 134 5.32 2.52 -9.72
CA GLN A 134 4.64 3.65 -10.33
C GLN A 134 4.48 3.44 -11.83
N HIS A 135 3.25 3.59 -12.31
CA HIS A 135 2.95 3.59 -13.72
C HIS A 135 3.47 4.88 -14.34
N VAL A 136 4.21 4.74 -15.44
CA VAL A 136 4.73 5.87 -16.22
C VAL A 136 3.80 6.12 -17.38
N VAL A 137 3.40 7.37 -17.61
CA VAL A 137 2.57 7.74 -18.77
C VAL A 137 3.34 8.72 -19.64
N LEU A 138 3.56 8.38 -20.89
CA LEU A 138 4.24 9.23 -21.87
C LEU A 138 3.26 9.71 -22.95
N CYS A 139 3.43 10.96 -23.36
CA CYS A 139 2.83 11.45 -24.59
C CYS A 139 3.55 10.86 -25.80
N ASN A 140 2.89 10.83 -26.96
CA ASN A 140 3.45 10.24 -28.18
C ASN A 140 4.81 10.84 -28.56
N GLN A 141 4.96 12.17 -28.42
CA GLN A 141 6.23 12.86 -28.71
C GLN A 141 7.36 12.41 -27.78
N CYS A 142 7.08 12.17 -26.50
CA CYS A 142 8.08 11.69 -25.56
C CYS A 142 8.41 10.21 -25.79
N LYS A 143 7.44 9.42 -26.29
CA LYS A 143 7.66 8.00 -26.60
C LYS A 143 8.52 7.81 -27.86
N GLU A 144 8.40 8.68 -28.86
CA GLU A 144 9.23 8.66 -30.07
C GLU A 144 10.68 9.06 -29.81
N ARG A 145 10.92 9.87 -28.77
CA ARG A 145 12.26 10.31 -28.35
C ARG A 145 12.94 9.35 -27.35
N PHE A 146 12.28 8.22 -27.05
CA PHE A 146 12.72 7.20 -26.10
C PHE A 146 13.26 5.98 -26.84
#